data_AF-A0A953B0D9-F1
#
_entry.id   AF-A0A953B0D9-F1
#
_cell.length_a   1.000
_cell.length_b   1.000
_cell.length_c   1.000
_cell.angle_alpha   90.00
_cell.angle_beta   90.00
_cell.angle_gamma   90.00
#
_symmetry.space_group_name_H-M   'P 1'
#
loop_
_entity.id
_entity.type
_entity.pdbx_description
1 polymer ?
#
loop_
_entity_poly.entity_id
_entity_poly.type
_entity_poly.pdbx_seq_one_letter_code
_entity_poly.pdbx_strand_id
1 'polypeptide(L)'
;MAEPAAYLLVALSGRSLALAARRSGRRAVVLDLFGDADMRASVEASLVVAGSLDHGFEPAALLAAADRLAPTATPAAYGFVYGAGLEGRPD
;
A
#
# COMPACT_ATOMS: atom_id res chain seq x y z
N MET A 1 -5.80 -20.49 8.63
CA MET A 1 -5.20 -19.81 7.48
C MET A 1 -3.80 -19.39 7.89
N ALA A 2 -2.78 -19.66 7.08
CA ALA A 2 -1.41 -19.24 7.42
C ALA A 2 -1.33 -17.70 7.40
N GLU A 3 -0.51 -17.12 8.28
CA GLU A 3 -0.34 -15.68 8.34
C GLU A 3 0.53 -15.18 7.17
N PRO A 4 0.22 -14.02 6.55
CA PRO A 4 1.00 -13.54 5.42
C PRO A 4 2.44 -13.16 5.82
N ALA A 5 3.36 -13.31 4.86
CA ALA A 5 4.78 -13.01 5.04
C ALA A 5 5.09 -11.51 5.00
N ALA A 6 4.24 -10.72 4.33
CA ALA A 6 4.33 -9.26 4.25
C ALA A 6 2.93 -8.64 4.06
N TYR A 7 2.83 -7.31 4.11
CA TYR A 7 1.58 -6.58 3.86
C TYR A 7 1.73 -5.60 2.69
N LEU A 8 0.73 -5.58 1.81
CA LEU A 8 0.49 -4.48 0.88
C LEU A 8 -0.40 -3.45 1.59
N LEU A 9 0.13 -2.25 1.80
CA LEU A 9 -0.56 -1.14 2.43
C LEU A 9 -0.96 -0.11 1.37
N VAL A 10 -2.24 0.26 1.31
CA VAL A 10 -2.75 1.24 0.36
C VAL A 10 -3.54 2.32 1.09
N ALA A 11 -3.09 3.56 1.05
CA ALA A 11 -3.81 4.69 1.65
C ALA A 11 -3.34 6.02 1.05
N LEU A 12 -4.18 7.05 1.03
CA LEU A 12 -3.78 8.40 0.56
C LEU A 12 -2.43 8.83 1.16
N SER A 13 -2.25 8.61 2.46
CA SER A 13 -0.95 8.64 3.14
C SER A 13 -0.67 7.31 3.84
N GLY A 14 0.44 6.67 3.50
CA GLY A 14 0.81 5.38 4.08
C GLY A 14 1.48 5.47 5.46
N ARG A 15 1.76 6.68 5.98
CA ARG A 15 2.64 6.89 7.14
C ARG A 15 2.21 6.12 8.39
N SER A 16 0.92 6.19 8.78
CA SER A 16 0.43 5.53 10.00
C SER A 16 0.45 4.01 9.88
N LEU A 17 0.05 3.47 8.73
CA LEU A 17 0.06 2.03 8.44
C LEU A 17 1.49 1.49 8.42
N ALA A 18 2.42 2.20 7.77
CA ALA A 18 3.84 1.84 7.74
C ALA A 18 4.45 1.77 9.15
N LEU A 19 4.16 2.77 9.99
CA LEU A 19 4.61 2.78 11.39
C LEU A 19 4.01 1.62 12.20
N ALA A 20 2.73 1.29 11.98
CA ALA A 20 2.09 0.16 12.64
C ALA A 20 2.75 -1.18 12.22
N ALA A 21 2.97 -1.40 10.93
CA ALA A 21 3.65 -2.59 10.41
C ALA A 21 5.05 -2.73 11.04
N ARG A 22 5.85 -1.67 11.02
CA ARG A 22 7.18 -1.63 11.64
C ARG A 22 7.15 -1.95 13.13
N ARG A 23 6.23 -1.36 13.90
CA ARG A 23 6.07 -1.63 15.35
C ARG A 23 5.68 -3.07 15.63
N SER A 24 4.93 -3.69 14.73
CA SER A 24 4.54 -5.10 14.82
C SER A 24 5.59 -6.08 14.29
N GLY A 25 6.76 -5.59 13.84
CA GLY A 25 7.80 -6.43 13.25
C GLY A 25 7.40 -7.04 11.90
N ARG A 26 6.40 -6.48 11.22
CA ARG A 26 5.90 -6.98 9.94
C ARG A 26 6.58 -6.26 8.78
N ARG A 27 6.91 -7.03 7.74
CA ARG A 27 7.34 -6.49 6.44
C ARG A 27 6.15 -5.86 5.72
N ALA A 28 6.37 -4.73 5.08
CA ALA A 28 5.33 -4.06 4.34
C ALA A 28 5.89 -3.33 3.11
N VAL A 29 5.04 -3.23 2.10
CA VAL A 29 5.19 -2.34 0.94
C VAL A 29 4.02 -1.36 0.91
N VAL A 30 4.26 -0.13 0.47
CA VAL A 30 3.27 0.96 0.53
C VAL A 30 2.97 1.53 -0.84
N LEU A 31 1.69 1.75 -1.13
CA LEU A 31 1.21 2.59 -2.22
C LEU A 31 0.49 3.80 -1.61
N ASP A 32 0.97 5.00 -1.89
CA ASP A 32 0.36 6.25 -1.41
C ASP A 32 0.49 7.40 -2.42
N LEU A 33 -0.03 8.59 -2.07
CA LEU A 33 0.06 9.76 -2.95
C LEU A 33 1.30 10.64 -2.71
N PHE A 34 2.01 10.45 -1.60
CA PHE A 34 2.99 11.43 -1.13
C PHE A 34 4.43 10.93 -1.21
N GLY A 35 4.68 9.66 -0.94
CA GLY A 35 6.03 9.10 -0.90
C GLY A 35 6.89 9.79 0.16
N ASP A 36 6.34 10.03 1.35
CA ASP A 36 7.09 10.70 2.42
C ASP A 36 8.39 9.94 2.77
N ALA A 37 9.50 10.67 2.97
CA ALA A 37 10.82 10.07 3.14
C ALA A 37 10.96 9.23 4.42
N ASP A 38 10.32 9.66 5.51
CA ASP A 38 10.29 8.94 6.80
C ASP A 38 9.50 7.63 6.71
N MET A 39 8.41 7.64 5.95
CA MET A 39 7.64 6.43 5.63
C MET A 39 8.45 5.47 4.78
N ARG A 40 9.12 5.96 3.72
CA ARG A 40 10.00 5.15 2.86
C ARG A 40 11.12 4.46 3.63
N ALA A 41 11.71 5.13 4.61
CA ALA A 41 12.75 4.56 5.46
C ALA A 41 12.23 3.48 6.44
N SER A 42 10.91 3.27 6.54
CA SER A 42 10.27 2.36 7.48
C SER A 42 9.65 1.12 6.83
N VAL A 43 9.71 1.00 5.49
CA VAL A 43 9.07 -0.08 4.71
C VAL A 43 10.07 -0.68 3.72
N GLU A 44 9.76 -1.87 3.21
CA GLU A 44 10.64 -2.59 2.28
C GLU A 44 10.69 -1.94 0.90
N ALA A 45 9.54 -1.45 0.43
CA ALA A 45 9.41 -0.71 -0.81
C ALA A 45 8.18 0.21 -0.74
N SER A 46 8.16 1.21 -1.61
CA SER A 46 6.96 2.03 -1.81
C SER A 46 6.91 2.58 -3.23
N LEU A 47 5.70 2.92 -3.69
CA LEU A 47 5.48 3.65 -4.92
C LEU A 47 4.48 4.79 -4.66
N VAL A 48 4.78 5.95 -5.22
CA VAL A 48 3.80 7.03 -5.35
C VAL A 48 2.90 6.69 -6.52
N VAL A 49 1.60 6.63 -6.26
CA VAL A 49 0.58 6.27 -7.25
C VAL A 49 -0.15 7.53 -7.70
N ALA A 50 -0.47 7.61 -8.99
CA ALA A 50 -1.26 8.71 -9.53
C ALA A 50 -2.64 8.77 -8.87
N GLY A 51 -3.11 9.98 -8.56
CA GLY A 51 -4.39 10.20 -7.90
C GLY A 51 -4.53 11.63 -7.38
N SER A 52 -5.61 11.88 -6.64
CA SER A 52 -5.84 13.14 -5.94
C SER A 52 -6.54 12.90 -4.60
N LEU A 53 -6.55 13.91 -3.74
CA LEU A 53 -7.30 13.84 -2.48
C LEU A 53 -8.82 13.82 -2.71
N ASP A 54 -9.31 14.40 -3.82
CA ASP A 54 -10.74 14.49 -4.12
C ASP A 54 -11.30 13.21 -4.73
N HIS A 55 -10.49 12.49 -5.53
CA HIS A 55 -10.94 11.33 -6.30
C HIS A 55 -10.26 10.02 -5.90
N GLY A 56 -9.29 10.07 -4.98
CA GLY A 56 -8.49 8.91 -4.61
C GLY A 56 -7.50 8.52 -5.69
N PHE A 57 -7.15 7.23 -5.71
CA PHE A 57 -6.19 6.68 -6.67
C PHE A 57 -6.78 6.57 -8.08
N GLU A 58 -5.93 6.76 -9.09
CA GLU A 58 -6.25 6.33 -10.45
C GLU A 58 -6.23 4.79 -10.50
N PRO A 59 -7.35 4.13 -10.89
CA PRO A 59 -7.47 2.67 -10.77
C PRO A 59 -6.39 1.87 -11.53
N ALA A 60 -6.07 2.26 -12.77
CA ALA A 60 -5.10 1.51 -13.56
C ALA A 60 -3.68 1.62 -13.00
N ALA A 61 -3.29 2.81 -12.55
CA ALA A 61 -2.01 3.08 -11.90
C ALA A 61 -1.90 2.33 -10.56
N LEU A 62 -2.98 2.27 -9.78
CA LEU A 62 -3.00 1.53 -8.52
C LEU A 62 -2.79 0.02 -8.76
N LEU A 63 -3.53 -0.56 -9.71
CA LEU A 63 -3.41 -1.98 -10.04
C LEU A 63 -2.01 -2.32 -10.58
N ALA A 64 -1.45 -1.48 -11.46
CA ALA A 64 -0.10 -1.67 -11.97
C ALA A 64 0.97 -1.57 -10.88
N ALA A 65 0.80 -0.64 -9.93
CA ALA A 65 1.71 -0.49 -8.81
C ALA A 65 1.61 -1.66 -7.80
N ALA A 66 0.38 -2.16 -7.57
CA ALA A 66 0.15 -3.34 -6.74
C ALA A 66 0.80 -4.59 -7.34
N ASP A 67 0.63 -4.83 -8.64
CA ASP A 67 1.24 -5.97 -9.31
C ASP A 67 2.79 -5.90 -9.27
N ARG A 68 3.35 -4.68 -9.30
CA ARG A 68 4.80 -4.48 -9.20
C ARG A 68 5.37 -4.76 -7.81
N LEU A 69 4.68 -4.40 -6.72
CA LEU A 69 5.21 -4.55 -5.35
C LEU A 69 4.71 -5.80 -4.62
N ALA A 70 3.55 -6.32 -5.02
CA ALA A 70 2.89 -7.47 -4.41
C ALA A 70 2.22 -8.30 -5.53
N PRO A 71 3.02 -8.95 -6.40
CA PRO A 71 2.53 -9.62 -7.60
C PRO A 71 1.55 -10.74 -7.27
N THR A 72 0.51 -10.84 -8.11
CA THR A 72 -0.57 -11.84 -7.99
C THR A 72 -0.09 -13.29 -8.14
N ALA A 73 1.10 -13.51 -8.73
CA ALA A 73 1.73 -14.82 -8.82
C ALA A 73 2.16 -15.39 -7.45
N THR A 74 2.23 -14.55 -6.41
CA THR A 74 2.58 -14.94 -5.03
C THR A 74 1.55 -14.44 -4.01
N PRO A 75 0.25 -14.76 -4.16
CA PRO A 75 -0.81 -14.08 -3.43
C PRO A 75 -0.85 -14.47 -1.94
N ALA A 76 -0.45 -15.70 -1.60
CA ALA A 76 -0.36 -16.16 -0.21
C ALA A 76 0.74 -15.44 0.60
N ALA A 77 1.65 -14.69 -0.05
CA ALA A 77 2.74 -13.99 0.63
C ALA A 77 2.30 -12.64 1.22
N TYR A 78 1.22 -12.03 0.69
CA TYR A 78 0.84 -10.66 1.04
C TYR A 78 -0.57 -10.59 1.66
N GLY A 79 -0.67 -9.99 2.84
CA GLY A 79 -1.94 -9.50 3.37
C GLY A 79 -2.25 -8.11 2.81
N PHE A 80 -3.52 -7.81 2.57
CA PHE A 80 -3.95 -6.49 2.10
C PHE A 80 -4.54 -5.66 3.25
N VAL A 81 -4.08 -4.42 3.41
CA VAL A 81 -4.62 -3.46 4.36
C VAL A 81 -4.79 -2.13 3.65
N TYR A 82 -5.98 -1.53 3.75
CA TYR A 82 -6.28 -0.25 3.11
C TYR A 82 -6.74 0.82 4.11
N GLY A 83 -6.42 2.07 3.80
CA GLY A 83 -6.99 3.27 4.40
C GLY A 83 -7.84 4.03 3.39
N ALA A 84 -7.98 5.34 3.57
CA ALA A 84 -8.69 6.22 2.63
C ALA A 84 -8.05 6.21 1.23
N GLY A 85 -8.84 6.57 0.21
CA GLY A 85 -8.44 6.75 -1.18
C GLY A 85 -9.02 5.73 -2.18
N LEU A 86 -9.88 4.81 -1.73
CA LEU A 86 -10.56 3.80 -2.58
C LEU A 86 -12.06 4.07 -2.74
N GLU A 87 -12.61 5.01 -1.98
CA GLU A 87 -14.01 5.37 -1.92
C GLU A 87 -14.49 6.26 -3.08
N GLY A 88 -13.57 6.77 -3.91
CA GLY A 88 -13.88 7.73 -4.97
C GLY A 88 -14.68 7.16 -6.15
N ARG A 89 -14.70 5.82 -6.31
CA ARG A 89 -15.45 5.08 -7.33
C ARG A 89 -15.97 3.76 -6.75
N PRO A 90 -17.17 3.76 -6.13
CA PRO A 90 -17.71 2.62 -5.40
C PRO A 90 -18.47 1.59 -6.26
N ASP A 91 -18.58 1.84 -7.57
CA ASP A 91 -19.24 0.98 -8.57
C ASP A 91 -18.39 -0.21 -9.02
#